data_AF-A0A964CZB9-F1
#
_entry.id   AF-A0A964CZB9-F1
#
_cell.length_a   1.000
_cell.length_b   1.000
_cell.length_c   1.000
_cell.angle_alpha   90.00
_cell.angle_beta   90.00
_cell.angle_gamma   90.00
#
_symmetry.space_group_name_H-M   'P 1'
#
loop_
_entity.id
_entity.type
_entity.pdbx_description
1 polymer ?
#
loop_
_entity_poly.entity_id
_entity_poly.type
_entity_poly.pdbx_seq_one_letter_code
_entity_poly.pdbx_strand_id
1 'polypeptide(L)'
;MTAKTITDTALERILAIKWEPDDSRVNSHIALLREYLRRAALWAKALDCTDEWPFFDVAAHICPLECADDTNVKLLKTHFTETPFYVAGMIEKTCEWFLHWDRVKNLPKVSEFTLPEPYEPLIIMYERGGIFSMEHGFFDFAVGSFPRGKWQQYDEKIAAEWANPQIEALLSESAIG
;
A
#
# COMPACT_ATOMS: atom_id res chain seq x y z
N MET A 1 24.57 16.49 -21.48
CA MET A 1 23.13 16.17 -21.57
C MET A 1 23.00 14.67 -21.58
N THR A 2 22.62 14.09 -20.45
CA THR A 2 22.20 12.69 -20.34
C THR A 2 20.91 12.75 -19.56
N ALA A 3 19.79 12.71 -20.28
CA ALA A 3 18.49 12.58 -19.65
C ALA A 3 18.51 11.26 -18.88
N LYS A 4 18.48 11.36 -17.54
CA LYS A 4 18.23 10.24 -16.65
C LYS A 4 16.82 9.78 -16.99
N THR A 5 16.70 8.69 -17.75
CA THR A 5 15.41 8.07 -18.04
C THR A 5 14.90 7.49 -16.72
N ILE A 6 14.19 8.32 -15.94
CA ILE A 6 13.46 7.87 -14.75
C ILE A 6 12.35 6.98 -15.29
N THR A 7 12.59 5.67 -15.27
CA THR A 7 11.58 4.68 -15.57
C THR A 7 11.19 4.13 -14.20
N ASP A 8 10.38 4.90 -13.48
CA ASP A 8 10.07 4.68 -12.06
C ASP A 8 9.17 3.44 -11.93
N THR A 9 9.77 2.25 -11.98
CA THR A 9 9.02 1.00 -11.80
C THR A 9 8.69 0.82 -10.33
N ALA A 10 7.56 0.19 -10.02
CA ALA A 10 7.18 -0.09 -8.63
C ALA A 10 8.28 -0.83 -7.85
N LEU A 11 9.07 -1.66 -8.53
CA LEU A 11 10.22 -2.35 -7.93
C LEU A 11 11.33 -1.38 -7.55
N GLU A 12 11.75 -0.49 -8.45
CA GLU A 12 12.78 0.51 -8.15
C GLU A 12 12.41 1.37 -6.94
N ARG A 13 11.13 1.79 -6.88
CA ARG A 13 10.61 2.55 -5.75
C ARG A 13 10.69 1.77 -4.44
N ILE A 14 10.28 0.50 -4.41
CA ILE A 14 10.40 -0.34 -3.20
C ILE A 14 11.86 -0.54 -2.79
N LEU A 15 12.75 -0.82 -3.75
CA LEU A 15 14.17 -1.05 -3.48
C LEU A 15 14.88 0.21 -2.93
N ALA A 16 14.35 1.39 -3.22
CA ALA A 16 14.88 2.66 -2.73
C ALA A 16 14.44 2.99 -1.29
N ILE A 17 13.46 2.27 -0.71
CA ILE A 17 12.96 2.52 0.64
C ILE A 17 14.06 2.23 1.67
N LYS A 18 14.30 3.21 2.54
CA LYS A 18 15.15 3.04 3.72
C LYS A 18 14.31 2.52 4.87
N TRP A 19 14.51 1.28 5.27
CA TRP A 19 13.74 0.61 6.31
C TRP A 19 14.17 0.99 7.76
N GLU A 20 14.41 2.27 7.98
CA GLU A 20 14.68 2.87 9.29
C GLU A 20 13.38 3.46 9.84
N PRO A 21 12.89 3.01 11.01
CA PRO A 21 11.67 3.57 11.60
C PRO A 21 11.81 5.06 11.93
N ASP A 22 10.76 5.85 11.67
CA ASP A 22 10.68 7.27 12.05
C ASP A 22 9.41 7.57 12.87
N ASP A 23 9.44 7.21 14.15
CA ASP A 23 8.31 7.36 15.07
C ASP A 23 7.87 8.83 15.26
N SER A 24 8.72 9.81 14.90
CA SER A 24 8.36 11.23 14.97
C SER A 24 7.18 11.60 14.05
N ARG A 25 6.88 10.73 13.07
CA ARG A 25 5.82 10.90 12.08
C ARG A 25 4.62 9.98 12.29
N VAL A 26 4.46 9.36 13.46
CA VAL A 26 3.41 8.35 13.73
C VAL A 26 2.00 8.76 13.28
N ASN A 27 1.61 10.03 13.47
CA ASN A 27 0.30 10.53 13.02
C ASN A 27 0.14 10.48 11.49
N SER A 28 1.23 10.76 10.76
CA SER A 28 1.29 10.64 9.30
C SER A 28 1.18 9.18 8.88
N HIS A 29 1.84 8.26 9.58
CA HIS A 29 1.78 6.83 9.26
C HIS A 29 0.39 6.25 9.50
N ILE A 30 -0.22 6.56 10.65
CA ILE A 30 -1.60 6.15 10.98
C ILE A 30 -2.58 6.69 9.93
N ALA A 31 -2.44 7.94 9.52
CA ALA A 31 -3.27 8.55 8.50
C ALA A 31 -3.17 7.81 7.16
N LEU A 32 -1.95 7.46 6.74
CA LEU A 32 -1.71 6.73 5.49
C LEU A 32 -2.21 5.29 5.53
N LEU A 33 -2.01 4.56 6.64
CA LEU A 33 -2.59 3.22 6.79
C LEU A 33 -4.12 3.28 6.77
N ARG A 34 -4.75 4.26 7.43
CA ARG A 34 -6.21 4.43 7.38
C ARG A 34 -6.71 4.73 5.97
N GLU A 35 -5.96 5.50 5.20
CA GLU A 35 -6.31 5.76 3.80
C GLU A 35 -6.17 4.49 2.96
N TYR A 36 -5.13 3.67 3.16
CA TYR A 36 -5.05 2.34 2.56
C TYR A 36 -6.28 1.49 2.91
N LEU A 37 -6.64 1.40 4.20
CA LEU A 37 -7.80 0.64 4.67
C LEU A 37 -9.11 1.09 4.01
N ARG A 38 -9.26 2.40 3.79
CA ARG A 38 -10.36 3.01 3.05
C ARG A 38 -10.40 2.55 1.60
N ARG A 39 -9.28 2.67 0.88
CA ARG A 39 -9.19 2.26 -0.53
C ARG A 39 -9.36 0.75 -0.70
N ALA A 40 -8.78 -0.05 0.19
CA ALA A 40 -8.94 -1.49 0.23
C ALA A 40 -10.41 -1.90 0.48
N ALA A 41 -11.16 -1.17 1.32
CA ALA A 41 -12.58 -1.44 1.53
C ALA A 41 -13.41 -1.20 0.25
N LEU A 42 -13.12 -0.13 -0.48
CA LEU A 42 -13.77 0.16 -1.77
C LEU A 42 -13.52 -0.96 -2.78
N TRP A 43 -12.27 -1.40 -2.91
CA TRP A 43 -11.89 -2.49 -3.81
C TRP A 43 -12.52 -3.83 -3.40
N ALA A 44 -12.46 -4.17 -2.10
CA ALA A 44 -13.01 -5.43 -1.61
C ALA A 44 -14.53 -5.52 -1.84
N LYS A 45 -15.24 -4.40 -1.69
CA LYS A 45 -16.67 -4.31 -2.01
C LYS A 45 -16.94 -4.44 -3.50
N ALA A 46 -16.17 -3.73 -4.34
CA ALA A 46 -16.40 -3.73 -5.78
C ALA A 46 -16.05 -5.08 -6.45
N LEU A 47 -15.15 -5.85 -5.83
CA LEU A 47 -14.74 -7.19 -6.27
C LEU A 47 -15.49 -8.33 -5.56
N ASP A 48 -16.44 -8.00 -4.66
CA ASP A 48 -17.20 -8.98 -3.85
C ASP A 48 -16.30 -9.92 -3.01
N CYS A 49 -15.19 -9.41 -2.49
CA CYS A 49 -14.19 -10.14 -1.67
C CYS A 49 -13.97 -9.50 -0.29
N THR A 50 -15.04 -9.01 0.33
CA THR A 50 -14.98 -8.27 1.61
C THR A 50 -14.46 -9.07 2.81
N ASP A 51 -14.42 -10.40 2.71
CA ASP A 51 -13.85 -11.32 3.69
C ASP A 51 -12.31 -11.34 3.69
N GLU A 52 -11.67 -10.91 2.60
CA GLU A 52 -10.21 -10.79 2.48
C GLU A 52 -9.67 -9.44 2.99
N TRP A 53 -10.54 -8.47 3.24
CA TRP A 53 -10.17 -7.16 3.77
C TRP A 53 -9.46 -7.28 5.13
N PRO A 54 -8.38 -6.53 5.43
CA PRO A 54 -7.88 -5.37 4.68
C PRO A 54 -6.72 -5.65 3.74
N PHE A 55 -6.10 -6.84 3.80
CA PHE A 55 -4.86 -7.14 3.10
C PHE A 55 -5.10 -8.26 2.10
N PHE A 56 -5.22 -7.90 0.83
CA PHE A 56 -5.46 -8.82 -0.25
C PHE A 56 -4.88 -8.29 -1.56
N ASP A 57 -4.70 -9.18 -2.54
CA ASP A 57 -4.14 -8.85 -3.84
C ASP A 57 -5.24 -8.39 -4.81
N VAL A 58 -5.49 -7.09 -4.85
CA VAL A 58 -6.45 -6.47 -5.78
C VAL A 58 -6.17 -6.87 -7.24
N ALA A 59 -4.90 -6.97 -7.65
CA ALA A 59 -4.55 -7.25 -9.04
C ALA A 59 -4.94 -8.68 -9.42
N ALA A 60 -4.71 -9.65 -8.53
CA ALA A 60 -5.08 -11.05 -8.74
C ALA A 60 -6.60 -11.24 -8.92
N HIS A 61 -7.43 -10.43 -8.26
CA HIS A 61 -8.89 -10.45 -8.43
C HIS A 61 -9.35 -9.83 -9.75
N ILE A 62 -8.67 -8.80 -10.26
CA ILE A 62 -9.02 -8.15 -11.53
C ILE A 62 -8.61 -9.01 -12.72
N CYS A 63 -7.36 -9.47 -12.70
CA CYS A 63 -6.77 -10.28 -13.75
C CYS A 63 -5.91 -11.33 -13.06
N PRO A 64 -6.41 -12.57 -12.91
CA PRO A 64 -5.61 -13.65 -12.35
C PRO A 64 -4.28 -13.69 -13.10
N LEU A 65 -3.20 -13.37 -12.38
CA LEU A 65 -1.88 -13.30 -12.97
C LEU A 65 -1.52 -14.71 -13.42
N GLU A 66 -1.65 -14.99 -14.72
CA GLU A 66 -1.00 -16.15 -15.30
C GLU A 66 0.49 -16.04 -15.00
N CYS A 67 1.15 -17.18 -14.81
CA CYS A 67 2.53 -17.32 -14.35
C CYS A 67 3.53 -16.69 -15.35
N ALA A 68 3.51 -15.37 -15.48
CA ALA A 68 4.47 -14.57 -16.20
C ALA A 68 5.77 -14.60 -15.42
N ASP A 69 6.89 -14.40 -16.12
CA ASP A 69 8.22 -14.44 -15.52
C ASP A 69 8.31 -13.50 -14.32
N ASP A 70 8.33 -14.10 -13.13
CA ASP A 70 8.17 -13.38 -11.87
C ASP A 70 9.49 -12.83 -11.33
N THR A 71 10.33 -12.34 -12.25
CA THR A 71 11.68 -11.84 -11.95
C THR A 71 11.64 -10.71 -10.91
N ASN A 72 10.68 -9.78 -11.00
CA ASN A 72 10.56 -8.68 -10.05
C ASN A 72 10.20 -9.14 -8.63
N VAL A 73 9.32 -10.15 -8.48
CA VAL A 73 8.97 -10.69 -7.17
C VAL A 73 10.13 -11.49 -6.59
N LYS A 74 10.91 -12.21 -7.41
CA LYS A 74 12.15 -12.86 -6.94
C LYS A 74 13.18 -11.85 -6.42
N LEU A 75 13.35 -10.73 -7.12
CA LEU A 75 14.21 -9.64 -6.68
C LEU A 75 13.70 -9.01 -5.38
N LEU A 76 12.38 -8.78 -5.29
CA LEU A 76 11.73 -8.28 -4.07
C LEU A 76 11.98 -9.21 -2.88
N LYS A 77 11.76 -10.52 -3.05
CA LYS A 77 12.00 -11.52 -2.00
C LYS A 77 13.45 -11.54 -1.56
N THR A 78 14.38 -11.43 -2.50
CA THR A 78 15.81 -11.34 -2.20
C THR A 78 16.12 -10.10 -1.36
N HIS A 79 15.58 -8.94 -1.74
CA HIS A 79 15.71 -7.69 -0.97
C HIS A 79 15.24 -7.87 0.47
N PHE A 80 14.05 -8.46 0.69
CA PHE A 80 13.53 -8.66 2.05
C PHE A 80 14.35 -9.64 2.90
N THR A 81 15.16 -10.54 2.30
CA THR A 81 16.10 -11.38 3.08
C THR A 81 17.24 -10.56 3.70
N GLU A 82 17.54 -9.39 3.13
CA GLU A 82 18.58 -8.47 3.60
C GLU A 82 18.00 -7.33 4.47
N THR A 83 16.68 -7.17 4.50
CA THR A 83 16.01 -6.18 5.36
C THR A 83 15.94 -6.61 6.83
N PRO A 84 15.84 -5.66 7.78
CA PRO A 84 15.64 -5.99 9.18
C PRO A 84 14.38 -6.85 9.42
N PHE A 85 14.45 -7.78 10.37
CA PHE A 85 13.39 -8.78 10.61
C PHE A 85 12.00 -8.17 10.91
N TYR A 86 11.95 -6.95 11.43
CA TYR A 86 10.71 -6.23 11.76
C TYR A 86 9.97 -5.67 10.53
N VAL A 87 10.56 -5.80 9.34
CA VAL A 87 10.02 -5.31 8.05
C VAL A 87 9.41 -6.46 7.23
N ALA A 88 9.65 -7.71 7.60
CA ALA A 88 9.14 -8.88 6.88
C ALA A 88 7.65 -9.14 7.16
N GLY A 89 7.04 -10.05 6.40
CA GLY A 89 5.67 -10.50 6.62
C GLY A 89 4.63 -9.66 5.88
N MET A 90 3.82 -8.87 6.60
CA MET A 90 2.71 -8.14 5.94
C MET A 90 3.22 -7.02 5.03
N ILE A 91 4.27 -6.31 5.44
CA ILE A 91 4.89 -5.25 4.64
C ILE A 91 5.41 -5.85 3.32
N GLU A 92 6.19 -6.92 3.39
CA GLU A 92 6.65 -7.69 2.22
C GLU A 92 5.48 -8.08 1.28
N LYS A 93 4.39 -8.65 1.83
CA LYS A 93 3.22 -9.01 1.03
C LYS A 93 2.58 -7.80 0.33
N THR A 94 2.42 -6.68 1.04
CA THR A 94 1.84 -5.47 0.42
C THR A 94 2.75 -4.85 -0.65
N CYS A 95 4.06 -4.97 -0.51
CA CYS A 95 5.00 -4.60 -1.58
C CYS A 95 4.89 -5.54 -2.78
N GLU A 96 4.72 -6.85 -2.56
CA GLU A 96 4.47 -7.83 -3.64
C GLU A 96 3.17 -7.47 -4.39
N TRP A 97 2.09 -7.18 -3.67
CA TRP A 97 0.83 -6.79 -4.30
C TRP A 97 0.87 -5.43 -5.00
N PHE A 98 1.70 -4.49 -4.53
CA PHE A 98 1.97 -3.25 -5.26
C PHE A 98 2.68 -3.53 -6.60
N LEU A 99 3.63 -4.47 -6.66
CA LEU A 99 4.22 -4.91 -7.93
C LEU A 99 3.19 -5.54 -8.86
N HIS A 100 2.28 -6.36 -8.31
CA HIS A 100 1.21 -6.97 -9.07
C HIS A 100 0.26 -5.91 -9.63
N TRP A 101 -0.08 -4.91 -8.82
CA TRP A 101 -0.87 -3.78 -9.25
C TRP A 101 -0.22 -2.98 -10.38
N ASP A 102 1.08 -2.71 -10.29
CA ASP A 102 1.84 -2.00 -11.32
C ASP A 102 1.71 -2.65 -12.71
N ARG A 103 1.57 -3.98 -12.75
CA ARG A 103 1.35 -4.75 -13.99
C ARG A 103 -0.04 -4.55 -14.59
N VAL A 104 -1.06 -4.34 -13.76
CA VAL A 104 -2.46 -4.32 -14.20
C VAL A 104 -3.07 -2.92 -14.25
N LYS A 105 -2.48 -1.92 -13.58
CA LYS A 105 -3.08 -0.58 -13.36
C LYS A 105 -3.50 0.15 -14.64
N ASN A 106 -2.88 -0.16 -15.78
CA ASN A 106 -3.16 0.43 -17.08
C ASN A 106 -4.10 -0.41 -17.97
N LEU A 107 -4.61 -1.55 -17.47
CA LEU A 107 -5.56 -2.37 -18.21
C LEU A 107 -6.93 -1.68 -18.27
N PRO A 108 -7.65 -1.74 -19.41
CA PRO A 108 -8.99 -1.15 -19.53
C PRO A 108 -9.98 -1.61 -18.45
N LYS A 109 -9.87 -2.87 -18.00
CA LYS A 109 -10.70 -3.46 -16.95
C LYS A 109 -10.56 -2.75 -15.60
N VAL A 110 -9.39 -2.17 -15.30
CA VAL A 110 -9.19 -1.38 -14.07
C VAL A 110 -9.99 -0.08 -14.13
N SER A 111 -10.04 0.57 -15.29
CA SER A 111 -10.76 1.83 -15.50
C SER A 111 -12.28 1.68 -15.35
N GLU A 112 -12.84 0.47 -15.42
CA GLU A 112 -14.27 0.19 -15.21
C GLU A 112 -14.71 0.45 -13.75
N PHE A 113 -13.80 0.28 -12.78
CA PHE A 113 -14.12 0.42 -11.36
C PHE A 113 -14.24 1.87 -10.89
N THR A 114 -13.59 2.83 -11.56
CA THR A 114 -13.52 4.25 -11.13
C THR A 114 -13.13 4.41 -9.65
N LEU A 115 -12.19 3.57 -9.18
CA LEU A 115 -11.69 3.56 -7.79
C LEU A 115 -10.27 4.11 -7.70
N PRO A 116 -9.86 4.66 -6.55
CA PRO A 116 -8.48 5.11 -6.36
C PRO A 116 -7.49 3.93 -6.34
N GLU A 117 -6.24 4.22 -6.68
CA GLU A 117 -5.14 3.27 -6.56
C GLU A 117 -5.05 2.74 -5.11
N PRO A 118 -5.03 1.41 -4.88
CA PRO A 118 -5.12 0.86 -3.54
C PRO A 118 -3.89 1.02 -2.65
N TYR A 119 -2.65 0.84 -3.14
CA TYR A 119 -1.46 0.61 -2.31
C TYR A 119 -0.58 1.85 -2.06
N GLU A 120 -0.72 2.91 -2.83
CA GLU A 120 0.04 4.16 -2.78
C GLU A 120 0.16 4.73 -1.37
N PRO A 121 -0.91 4.76 -0.54
CA PRO A 121 -0.78 5.23 0.84
C PRO A 121 0.20 4.38 1.67
N LEU A 122 0.25 3.05 1.46
CA LEU A 122 1.23 2.20 2.15
C LEU A 122 2.65 2.45 1.68
N ILE A 123 2.85 2.61 0.36
CA ILE A 123 4.20 2.86 -0.18
C ILE A 123 4.75 4.18 0.38
N ILE A 124 3.94 5.24 0.38
CA ILE A 124 4.33 6.53 1.00
C ILE A 124 4.59 6.37 2.50
N MET A 125 3.81 5.54 3.20
CA MET A 125 4.05 5.28 4.62
C MET A 125 5.41 4.63 4.84
N TYR A 126 5.75 3.62 4.04
CA TYR A 126 7.04 2.92 4.11
C TYR A 126 8.21 3.85 3.78
N GLU A 127 8.09 4.68 2.74
CA GLU A 127 9.07 5.71 2.36
C GLU A 127 9.35 6.72 3.49
N ARG A 128 8.39 6.89 4.41
CA ARG A 128 8.47 7.80 5.55
C ARG A 128 8.86 7.10 6.84
N GLY A 129 9.39 5.87 6.77
CA GLY A 129 9.82 5.09 7.93
C GLY A 129 8.67 4.54 8.77
N GLY A 130 7.47 4.41 8.21
CA GLY A 130 6.32 3.83 8.89
C GLY A 130 6.39 2.31 8.87
N ILE A 131 6.56 1.69 10.03
CA ILE A 131 6.52 0.24 10.23
C ILE A 131 5.38 -0.06 11.20
N PHE A 132 4.63 -1.12 10.94
CA PHE A 132 3.52 -1.52 11.82
C PHE A 132 3.50 -3.02 12.07
N SER A 133 2.97 -3.40 13.23
CA SER A 133 2.55 -4.77 13.52
C SER A 133 1.03 -4.84 13.69
N MET A 134 0.49 -6.07 13.67
CA MET A 134 -0.91 -6.31 14.03
C MET A 134 -0.96 -7.19 15.27
N GLU A 135 -1.50 -6.64 16.35
CA GLU A 135 -1.62 -7.33 17.63
C GLU A 135 -3.02 -7.14 18.20
N HIS A 136 -3.65 -8.25 18.62
CA HIS A 136 -4.97 -8.23 19.29
C HIS A 136 -6.08 -7.43 18.57
N GLY A 137 -6.04 -7.34 17.24
CA GLY A 137 -7.02 -6.60 16.44
C GLY A 137 -6.72 -5.09 16.31
N PHE A 138 -5.53 -4.66 16.69
CA PHE A 138 -5.02 -3.30 16.52
C PHE A 138 -3.86 -3.27 15.52
N PHE A 139 -3.72 -2.13 14.86
CA PHE A 139 -2.49 -1.74 14.18
C PHE A 139 -1.62 -0.96 15.15
N ASP A 140 -0.37 -1.38 15.34
CA ASP A 140 0.58 -0.80 16.28
C ASP A 140 1.80 -0.22 15.55
N PHE A 141 2.20 1.00 15.92
CA PHE A 141 3.31 1.78 15.37
C PHE A 141 4.32 2.17 16.47
N ALA A 142 4.56 1.30 17.45
CA ALA A 142 5.43 1.47 18.63
C ALA A 142 5.02 2.58 19.62
N VAL A 143 4.69 3.78 19.13
CA VAL A 143 4.29 4.95 19.93
C VAL A 143 2.83 5.37 19.68
N GLY A 144 2.08 4.58 18.89
CA GLY A 144 0.66 4.82 18.62
C GLY A 144 -0.01 3.56 18.07
N SER A 145 -1.31 3.44 18.30
CA SER A 145 -2.10 2.32 17.79
C SER A 145 -3.54 2.72 17.50
N PHE A 146 -4.21 1.94 16.67
CA PHE A 146 -5.65 2.11 16.43
C PHE A 146 -6.32 0.77 16.08
N PRO A 147 -7.61 0.60 16.40
CA PRO A 147 -8.31 -0.65 16.12
C PRO A 147 -8.46 -0.87 14.62
N ARG A 148 -8.30 -2.12 14.17
CA ARG A 148 -8.50 -2.50 12.77
C ARG A 148 -9.88 -2.11 12.26
N GLY A 149 -10.92 -2.38 13.06
CA GLY A 149 -12.31 -2.13 12.67
C GLY A 149 -12.84 -3.14 11.66
N LYS A 150 -13.92 -2.76 10.97
CA LYS A 150 -14.59 -3.53 9.91
C LYS A 150 -14.62 -2.74 8.61
N TRP A 151 -14.61 -3.42 7.47
CA TRP A 151 -14.58 -2.77 6.15
C TRP A 151 -15.71 -1.74 5.95
N GLN A 152 -16.92 -1.98 6.49
CA GLN A 152 -18.06 -1.05 6.36
C GLN A 152 -17.75 0.34 6.96
N GLN A 153 -16.94 0.40 8.02
CA GLN A 153 -16.56 1.66 8.65
C GLN A 153 -15.69 2.50 7.71
N TYR A 154 -14.89 1.83 6.88
CA TYR A 154 -13.99 2.42 5.90
C TYR A 154 -14.65 2.70 4.55
N ASP A 155 -15.72 1.97 4.21
CA ASP A 155 -16.54 2.21 3.02
C ASP A 155 -17.56 3.36 3.20
N GLU A 156 -18.31 3.37 4.32
CA GLU A 156 -19.50 4.22 4.47
C GLU A 156 -19.25 5.53 5.25
N LYS A 157 -18.30 5.57 6.20
CA LYS A 157 -18.16 6.67 7.17
C LYS A 157 -16.91 7.53 7.01
N ILE A 158 -15.81 6.97 6.52
CA ILE A 158 -14.49 7.64 6.60
C ILE A 158 -14.29 8.71 5.52
N ALA A 159 -15.02 8.66 4.40
CA ALA A 159 -14.98 9.70 3.37
C ALA A 159 -15.48 11.08 3.85
N ALA A 160 -16.35 11.13 4.86
CA ALA A 160 -16.94 12.38 5.35
C ALA A 160 -16.20 12.98 6.56
N GLU A 161 -15.63 12.17 7.46
CA GLU A 161 -14.93 12.66 8.65
C GLU A 161 -13.42 12.85 8.44
N TRP A 162 -12.77 12.10 7.53
CA TRP A 162 -11.31 12.08 7.35
C TRP A 162 -10.85 12.43 5.93
N ALA A 163 -11.63 13.22 5.19
CA ALA A 163 -11.09 14.01 4.09
C ALA A 163 -10.08 15.03 4.67
N ASN A 164 -8.93 14.54 5.14
CA ASN A 164 -7.87 15.33 5.71
C ASN A 164 -7.09 15.91 4.53
N PRO A 165 -7.15 17.24 4.31
CA PRO A 165 -6.41 17.87 3.22
C PRO A 165 -4.91 17.59 3.29
N GLN A 166 -4.40 17.25 4.48
CA GLN A 166 -3.00 16.85 4.66
C GLN A 166 -2.68 15.49 4.03
N ILE A 167 -3.62 14.54 3.98
CA ILE A 167 -3.40 13.25 3.30
C ILE A 167 -3.37 13.49 1.78
N GLU A 168 -4.30 14.27 1.24
CA GLU A 168 -4.28 14.65 -0.18
C GLU A 168 -3.02 15.45 -0.54
N ALA A 169 -2.57 16.35 0.34
CA ALA A 169 -1.28 17.03 0.20
C ALA A 169 -0.11 16.04 0.19
N LEU A 170 -0.06 15.07 1.11
CA LEU A 170 0.98 14.05 1.15
C LEU A 170 0.98 13.15 -0.10
N LEU A 171 -0.20 12.77 -0.60
CA LEU A 171 -0.36 11.98 -1.82
C LEU A 171 0.06 12.77 -3.06
N SER A 172 -0.26 14.06 -3.11
CA SER A 172 0.10 14.94 -4.24
C SER A 172 1.58 15.34 -4.23
N GLU A 173 2.21 15.50 -3.08
CA GLU A 173 3.66 15.76 -2.96
C GLU A 173 4.50 14.57 -3.44
N SER A 174 4.00 13.33 -3.25
CA SER A 174 4.65 12.12 -3.76
C SER A 174 4.59 11.98 -5.29
N ALA A 175 3.62 12.63 -5.96
CA ALA A 175 3.45 12.56 -7.41
C ALA A 175 4.39 13.52 -8.19
N ILE A 176 5.21 14.32 -7.48
CA ILE A 176 6.11 15.35 -8.05
C ILE A 176 7.60 14.95 -7.89
N GLY A 177 7.87 13.71 -7.46
CA GLY A 177 9.24 13.15 -7.31
C GLY A 177 9.83 12.63 -8.61
#